data_AF-A0A9Q1CS78-F1
#
_entry.id   AF-A0A9Q1CS78-F1
#
_cell.length_a   1.000
_cell.length_b   1.000
_cell.length_c   1.000
_cell.angle_alpha   90.00
_cell.angle_beta   90.00
_cell.angle_gamma   90.00
#
_symmetry.space_group_name_H-M   'P 1'
#
loop_
_entity.id
_entity.type
_entity.pdbx_description
1 polymer ?
#
loop_
_entity_poly.entity_id
_entity_poly.type
_entity_poly.pdbx_seq_one_letter_code
_entity_poly.pdbx_strand_id
1 'polypeptide(L)'
;MEFKIVTMNKRRRTAPPSPGPEDQREPPRHHCKFPVILTGLPATMKNPIAIRKYIDTNHPTAQVICTTTSRTGLTIIAAQDETSQKTLLKDWKPIEGRRPTARLPKQKMARPETNEGVIIGLHPDITEEDATEEMDKTNGFVIISFRRFYRKGTRIPTWKAAITFASNEDLQRALGKGVNIGYQHHRITDDIQKMHEEAIVKMEERHQLQLEALRLQHQATIEKIEETNCQLFHQMREDTIAQLHQLKGQITHFLGDVLTCLIPEKGDTPPSDYRKATVIKEKAWTHLGLDIDISRIKEELRKKSPRGQKTTSQ
;
A
#
# COMPACT_ATOMS: atom_id res chain seq x y z
N MET A 1 44.05 4.26 7.71
CA MET A 1 43.13 3.27 8.27
C MET A 1 42.07 3.05 7.21
N GLU A 2 42.00 1.86 6.62
CA GLU A 2 40.84 1.49 5.80
C GLU A 2 39.79 0.97 6.77
N PHE A 3 38.68 1.69 6.87
CA PHE A 3 37.51 1.28 7.65
C PHE A 3 36.47 0.80 6.67
N LYS A 4 35.88 -0.39 6.90
CA LYS A 4 34.67 -0.80 6.19
C LYS A 4 33.50 -0.04 6.81
N ILE A 5 32.91 0.84 6.02
CA ILE A 5 31.81 1.70 6.43
C ILE A 5 30.50 0.91 6.28
N VAL A 6 29.81 0.68 7.40
CA VAL A 6 28.43 0.18 7.41
C VAL A 6 27.51 1.39 7.36
N THR A 7 26.69 1.48 6.32
CA THR A 7 25.62 2.49 6.24
C THR A 7 24.29 1.82 6.52
N MET A 8 23.44 2.45 7.34
CA MET A 8 22.05 2.02 7.48
C MET A 8 21.39 2.05 6.09
N ASN A 9 20.94 0.88 5.63
CA ASN A 9 20.21 0.76 4.39
C ASN A 9 18.84 1.44 4.53
N LYS A 10 18.77 2.75 4.24
CA LYS A 10 17.55 3.30 3.66
C LYS A 10 17.40 2.61 2.32
N ARG A 11 16.37 1.76 2.18
CA ARG A 11 15.99 1.12 0.91
C ARG A 11 15.77 2.19 -0.17
N ARG A 12 16.83 2.58 -0.87
CA ARG A 12 16.73 3.17 -2.19
C ARG A 12 16.57 1.99 -3.14
N ARG A 13 15.42 1.94 -3.83
CA ARG A 13 15.25 1.10 -5.01
C ARG A 13 16.24 1.60 -6.07
N THR A 14 17.43 1.03 -6.09
CA THR A 14 18.32 1.10 -7.25
C THR A 14 17.96 -0.08 -8.15
N ALA A 15 17.55 0.22 -9.38
CA ALA A 15 17.35 -0.77 -10.42
C ALA A 15 18.62 -1.63 -10.59
N PRO A 16 18.48 -2.91 -10.98
CA PRO A 16 19.63 -3.75 -11.26
C PRO A 16 20.48 -3.12 -12.38
N PRO A 17 21.81 -3.17 -12.29
CA PRO A 17 22.67 -2.65 -13.35
C PRO A 17 22.43 -3.45 -14.63
N SER A 18 22.20 -2.72 -15.73
CA SER A 18 22.11 -3.32 -17.07
C SER A 18 23.44 -3.98 -17.45
N PRO A 19 23.42 -5.15 -18.12
CA PRO A 19 24.64 -5.77 -18.62
C PRO A 19 25.19 -4.94 -19.80
N GLY A 20 26.25 -4.20 -19.54
CA GLY A 20 27.09 -3.57 -20.57
C GLY A 20 28.20 -4.52 -21.01
N PRO A 21 28.70 -4.41 -22.25
CA PRO A 21 29.59 -5.39 -22.85
C PRO A 21 30.96 -5.45 -22.15
N GLU A 22 31.38 -6.67 -21.86
CA GLU A 22 32.73 -7.05 -21.45
C GLU A 22 33.73 -6.67 -22.53
N ASP A 23 34.44 -5.55 -22.37
CA ASP A 23 35.86 -5.43 -22.74
C ASP A 23 36.38 -4.04 -22.35
N GLN A 24 36.80 -3.91 -21.10
CA GLN A 24 37.86 -2.97 -20.74
C GLN A 24 38.92 -3.76 -19.99
N ARG A 25 39.78 -4.44 -20.76
CA ARG A 25 41.06 -4.91 -20.26
C ARG A 25 41.75 -3.71 -19.61
N GLU A 26 41.85 -3.72 -18.28
CA GLU A 26 42.74 -2.80 -17.59
C GLU A 26 44.11 -2.86 -18.29
N PRO A 27 44.74 -1.72 -18.60
CA PRO A 27 46.10 -1.74 -19.13
C PRO A 27 46.97 -2.52 -18.14
N PRO A 28 47.90 -3.37 -18.62
CA PRO A 28 48.70 -4.21 -17.76
C PRO A 28 49.36 -3.34 -16.70
N ARG A 29 48.96 -3.54 -15.44
CA ARG A 29 49.57 -2.87 -14.30
C ARG A 29 51.02 -3.36 -14.26
N HIS A 30 51.95 -2.56 -14.79
CA HIS A 30 53.37 -2.86 -14.67
C HIS A 30 53.70 -2.91 -13.18
N HIS A 31 53.79 -4.14 -12.64
CA HIS A 31 54.24 -4.36 -11.29
C HIS A 31 55.69 -3.89 -11.20
N CYS A 32 55.88 -2.67 -10.70
CA CYS A 32 57.20 -2.14 -10.39
C CYS A 32 57.78 -3.00 -9.27
N LYS A 33 58.73 -3.89 -9.62
CA LYS A 33 59.38 -4.79 -8.67
C LYS A 33 60.29 -4.04 -7.69
N PHE A 34 60.84 -2.89 -8.10
CA PHE A 34 61.81 -2.12 -7.32
C PHE A 34 61.41 -0.63 -7.18
N PRO A 35 60.35 -0.32 -6.43
CA PRO A 35 59.88 1.06 -6.26
C PRO A 35 60.73 1.84 -5.25
N VAL A 36 60.89 3.14 -5.49
CA VAL A 36 61.48 4.13 -4.56
C VAL A 36 60.54 5.33 -4.46
N ILE A 37 60.25 5.77 -3.24
CA ILE A 37 59.47 6.99 -2.99
C ILE A 37 60.45 8.13 -2.69
N LEU A 38 60.38 9.17 -3.51
CA LEU A 38 61.14 10.41 -3.34
C LEU A 38 60.22 11.52 -2.81
N THR A 39 60.67 12.15 -1.74
CA THR A 39 60.00 13.26 -1.04
C THR A 39 60.94 14.46 -0.92
N GLY A 40 60.40 15.65 -0.63
CA GLY A 40 61.22 16.85 -0.41
C GLY A 40 61.67 17.56 -1.69
N LEU A 41 61.12 17.20 -2.84
CA LEU A 41 61.31 17.97 -4.08
C LEU A 41 60.59 19.33 -4.02
N PRO A 42 61.12 20.36 -4.69
CA PRO A 42 60.44 21.65 -4.81
C PRO A 42 59.18 21.54 -5.69
N ALA A 43 58.21 22.43 -5.46
CA ALA A 43 56.94 22.40 -6.18
C ALA A 43 57.09 22.70 -7.69
N THR A 44 58.20 23.33 -8.07
CA THR A 44 58.64 23.58 -9.45
C THR A 44 59.01 22.29 -10.19
N MET A 45 59.46 21.26 -9.47
CA MET A 45 59.89 19.96 -10.02
C MET A 45 58.78 18.90 -9.93
N LYS A 46 57.65 19.17 -10.60
CA LYS A 46 56.54 18.20 -10.76
C LYS A 46 56.58 17.44 -12.09
N ASN A 47 57.39 17.91 -13.03
CA ASN A 47 57.48 17.31 -14.36
C ASN A 47 58.35 16.03 -14.30
N PRO A 48 57.82 14.86 -14.71
CA PRO A 48 58.57 13.60 -14.76
C PRO A 48 59.90 13.71 -15.53
N ILE A 49 59.96 14.55 -16.57
CA ILE A 49 61.18 14.76 -17.36
C ILE A 49 62.25 15.51 -16.54
N ALA A 50 61.85 16.54 -15.79
CA ALA A 50 62.76 17.30 -14.93
C ALA A 50 63.30 16.43 -13.80
N ILE A 51 62.44 15.58 -13.22
CA ILE A 51 62.81 14.60 -12.21
C ILE A 51 63.78 13.58 -12.81
N ARG A 52 63.54 13.11 -14.04
CA ARG A 52 64.44 12.16 -14.71
C ARG A 52 65.83 12.74 -14.95
N LYS A 53 65.92 13.96 -15.49
CA LYS A 53 67.21 14.67 -15.65
C LYS A 53 67.94 14.83 -14.31
N TYR A 54 67.20 15.13 -13.25
CA TYR A 54 67.75 15.26 -11.91
C TYR A 54 68.29 13.93 -11.36
N ILE A 55 67.59 12.81 -11.63
CA ILE A 55 68.07 11.46 -11.31
C ILE A 55 69.36 11.17 -12.08
N ASP A 56 69.35 11.36 -13.40
CA ASP A 56 70.49 11.01 -14.25
C ASP A 56 71.75 11.83 -13.87
N THR A 57 71.56 13.05 -13.34
CA THR A 57 72.65 13.92 -12.87
C THR A 57 73.23 13.47 -11.51
N ASN A 58 72.39 13.03 -10.57
CA ASN A 58 72.84 12.68 -9.22
C ASN A 58 73.18 11.19 -9.06
N HIS A 59 72.57 10.34 -9.87
CA HIS A 59 72.68 8.89 -9.83
C HIS A 59 72.81 8.34 -11.26
N PRO A 60 73.89 8.67 -11.99
CA PRO A 60 74.05 8.30 -13.41
C PRO A 60 74.08 6.78 -13.67
N THR A 61 74.40 6.00 -12.63
CA THR A 61 74.43 4.53 -12.70
C THR A 61 73.08 3.88 -12.41
N ALA A 62 72.05 4.64 -11.99
CA ALA A 62 70.73 4.12 -11.69
C ALA A 62 69.87 4.03 -12.95
N GLN A 63 69.39 2.84 -13.28
CA GLN A 63 68.46 2.63 -14.38
C GLN A 63 67.02 2.77 -13.88
N VAL A 64 66.31 3.74 -14.43
CA VAL A 64 64.91 4.05 -14.09
C VAL A 64 64.00 3.72 -15.28
N ILE A 65 62.92 3.00 -15.02
CA ILE A 65 61.88 2.67 -16.00
C ILE A 65 60.95 3.87 -16.17
N CYS A 66 60.38 4.37 -15.08
CA CYS A 66 59.46 5.50 -15.11
C CYS A 66 59.46 6.29 -13.80
N THR A 67 58.94 7.51 -13.86
CA THR A 67 58.69 8.36 -12.69
C THR A 67 57.25 8.84 -12.74
N THR A 68 56.60 8.89 -11.58
CA THR A 68 55.22 9.36 -11.46
C THR A 68 55.10 10.24 -10.22
N THR A 69 54.55 11.44 -10.38
CA THR A 69 54.38 12.39 -9.28
C THR A 69 52.91 12.55 -8.94
N SER A 70 52.55 12.35 -7.68
CA SER A 70 51.20 12.56 -7.17
C SER A 70 50.88 14.05 -7.05
N ARG A 71 49.59 14.38 -6.96
CA ARG A 71 49.13 15.74 -6.65
C ARG A 71 49.65 16.27 -5.31
N THR A 72 49.93 15.37 -4.36
CA THR A 72 50.48 15.70 -3.03
C THR A 72 51.99 15.90 -3.02
N GLY A 73 52.66 15.83 -4.18
CA GLY A 73 54.11 16.03 -4.31
C GLY A 73 54.95 14.79 -3.97
N LEU A 74 54.33 13.61 -3.86
CA LEU A 74 55.05 12.35 -3.74
C LEU A 74 55.49 11.88 -5.11
N THR A 75 56.78 11.62 -5.29
CA THR A 75 57.30 11.05 -6.53
C THR A 75 57.63 9.58 -6.33
N ILE A 76 57.11 8.72 -7.18
CA ILE A 76 57.42 7.29 -7.24
C ILE A 76 58.36 7.07 -8.42
N ILE A 77 59.49 6.45 -8.16
CA ILE A 77 60.50 6.07 -9.14
C ILE A 77 60.47 4.56 -9.27
N ALA A 78 60.29 4.06 -10.49
CA ALA A 78 60.40 2.65 -10.80
C ALA A 78 61.83 2.34 -11.23
N ALA A 79 62.63 1.72 -10.35
CA ALA A 79 63.96 1.24 -10.72
C ALA A 79 63.85 -0.04 -11.57
N GLN A 80 64.82 -0.23 -12.46
CA GLN A 80 64.87 -1.42 -13.32
C GLN A 80 65.29 -2.68 -12.54
N ASP A 81 66.21 -2.52 -11.60
CA ASP A 81 66.77 -3.60 -10.78
C ASP A 81 67.03 -3.16 -9.33
N GLU A 82 67.37 -4.13 -8.48
CA GLU A 82 67.67 -3.91 -7.07
C GLU A 82 68.91 -3.01 -6.87
N THR A 83 69.88 -3.09 -7.77
CA THR A 83 71.12 -2.28 -7.72
C THR A 83 70.81 -0.80 -7.92
N SER A 84 69.96 -0.48 -8.89
CA SER A 84 69.46 0.86 -9.16
C SER A 84 68.60 1.37 -8.02
N GLN A 85 67.76 0.52 -7.43
CA GLN A 85 66.98 0.85 -6.24
C GLN A 85 67.87 1.22 -5.04
N LYS A 86 68.89 0.39 -4.73
CA LYS A 86 69.87 0.67 -3.68
C LYS A 86 70.64 1.96 -3.94
N THR A 87 70.95 2.26 -5.21
CA THR A 87 71.63 3.50 -5.60
C THR A 87 70.76 4.73 -5.36
N LEU A 88 69.46 4.64 -5.71
CA LEU A 88 68.49 5.71 -5.51
C LEU A 88 68.11 5.94 -4.04
N LEU A 89 68.36 4.98 -3.15
CA LEU A 89 68.15 5.11 -1.71
C LEU A 89 69.32 5.81 -0.98
N LYS A 90 70.43 6.08 -1.66
CA LYS A 90 71.57 6.83 -1.11
C LYS A 90 71.24 8.33 -1.03
N ASP A 91 72.16 9.09 -0.42
CA ASP A 91 71.98 10.53 -0.22
C ASP A 91 71.79 11.31 -1.53
N TRP A 92 70.81 12.22 -1.50
CA TRP A 92 70.48 13.11 -2.60
C TRP A 92 71.06 14.51 -2.36
N LYS A 93 71.54 15.16 -3.42
CA LYS A 93 71.99 16.55 -3.32
C LYS A 93 70.81 17.47 -2.99
N PRO A 94 71.01 18.58 -2.25
CA PRO A 94 69.97 19.59 -2.08
C PRO A 94 69.64 20.28 -3.42
N ILE A 95 68.37 20.64 -3.59
CA ILE A 95 67.88 21.41 -4.74
C ILE A 95 66.91 22.48 -4.24
N GLU A 96 67.12 23.74 -4.67
CA GLU A 96 66.31 24.90 -4.24
C GLU A 96 66.14 24.99 -2.71
N GLY A 97 67.23 24.73 -1.97
CA GLY A 97 67.23 24.78 -0.49
C GLY A 97 66.50 23.62 0.20
N ARG A 98 65.98 22.64 -0.56
CA ARG A 98 65.35 21.42 -0.01
C ARG A 98 66.27 20.22 -0.17
N ARG A 99 66.26 19.32 0.81
CA ARG A 99 67.00 18.06 0.76
C ARG A 99 66.02 16.92 0.44
N PRO A 100 66.06 16.36 -0.77
CA PRO A 100 65.19 15.23 -1.10
C PRO A 100 65.52 14.02 -0.22
N THR A 101 64.51 13.21 0.09
CA THR A 101 64.67 11.97 0.84
C THR A 101 64.01 10.85 0.09
N ALA A 102 64.81 9.84 -0.25
CA ALA A 102 64.35 8.60 -0.84
C ALA A 102 64.09 7.54 0.23
N ARG A 103 63.02 6.77 0.07
CA ARG A 103 62.68 5.66 0.94
C ARG A 103 61.98 4.56 0.16
N LEU A 104 62.05 3.33 0.66
CA LEU A 104 61.19 2.27 0.17
C LEU A 104 59.73 2.57 0.49
N PRO A 105 58.78 2.15 -0.37
CA PRO A 105 57.38 2.12 0.04
C PRO A 105 57.29 1.33 1.33
N LYS A 106 56.56 1.89 2.30
CA LYS A 106 56.17 1.10 3.46
C LYS A 106 55.39 -0.08 2.90
N GLN A 107 55.93 -1.29 3.05
CA GLN A 107 55.14 -2.50 2.87
C GLN A 107 53.89 -2.26 3.70
N LYS A 108 52.72 -2.21 3.07
CA LYS A 108 51.46 -2.36 3.81
C LYS A 108 51.61 -3.76 4.40
N MET A 109 52.14 -3.88 5.62
CA MET A 109 51.88 -5.06 6.42
C MET A 109 50.38 -5.19 6.36
N ALA A 110 49.89 -6.30 5.80
CA ALA A 110 48.50 -6.66 5.91
C ALA A 110 48.18 -6.44 7.37
N ARG A 111 47.35 -5.43 7.66
CA ARG A 111 46.91 -5.25 9.04
C ARG A 111 46.28 -6.59 9.41
N PRO A 112 46.54 -7.12 10.62
CA PRO A 112 45.82 -8.29 11.07
C PRO A 112 44.33 -8.03 10.78
N GLU A 113 43.66 -9.00 10.14
CA GLU A 113 42.24 -8.87 9.84
C GLU A 113 41.53 -8.60 11.16
N THR A 114 41.22 -7.33 11.39
CA THR A 114 40.45 -6.94 12.55
C THR A 114 39.01 -7.20 12.16
N ASN A 115 38.31 -8.00 12.97
CA ASN A 115 36.86 -8.17 12.90
C ASN A 115 36.16 -6.87 13.34
N GLU A 116 36.69 -5.70 12.97
CA GLU A 116 36.20 -4.37 13.33
C GLU A 116 35.34 -3.81 12.19
N GLY A 117 34.11 -3.43 12.49
CA GLY A 117 33.21 -2.71 11.61
C GLY A 117 32.89 -1.32 12.17
N VAL A 118 32.60 -0.35 11.29
CA VAL A 118 32.13 0.98 11.71
C VAL A 118 30.66 1.12 11.39
N ILE A 119 29.84 1.33 12.41
CA ILE A 119 28.42 1.66 12.27
C ILE A 119 28.27 3.16 12.11
N ILE A 120 27.43 3.56 11.16
CA ILE A 120 27.01 4.95 10.95
C ILE A 120 25.49 5.03 11.16
N GLY A 121 25.04 6.12 11.78
CA GLY A 121 23.62 6.38 12.04
C GLY A 121 23.17 6.06 13.46
N LEU A 122 24.11 5.76 14.37
CA LEU A 122 23.80 5.49 15.77
C LEU A 122 23.47 6.80 16.51
N HIS A 123 22.27 6.92 17.07
CA HIS A 123 21.85 8.13 17.77
C HIS A 123 22.76 8.46 18.96
N PRO A 124 23.22 9.71 19.16
CA PRO A 124 24.13 10.11 20.25
C PRO A 124 23.68 9.70 21.66
N ASP A 125 22.38 9.54 21.88
CA ASP A 125 21.81 9.21 23.20
C ASP A 125 21.84 7.71 23.54
N ILE A 126 22.06 6.83 22.56
CA ILE A 126 22.13 5.39 22.79
C ILE A 126 23.43 5.05 23.53
N THR A 127 23.35 4.46 24.72
CA THR A 127 24.54 4.13 25.50
C THR A 127 25.31 2.93 24.91
N GLU A 128 26.52 2.70 25.39
CA GLU A 128 27.31 1.55 24.96
C GLU A 128 26.67 0.23 25.43
N GLU A 129 26.12 0.25 26.63
CA GLU A 129 25.40 -0.85 27.26
C GLU A 129 24.18 -1.24 26.41
N ASP A 130 23.34 -0.27 26.04
CA ASP A 130 22.15 -0.50 25.22
C ASP A 130 22.51 -1.03 23.83
N ALA A 131 23.53 -0.43 23.20
CA ALA A 131 24.00 -0.88 21.90
C ALA A 131 24.53 -2.31 21.95
N THR A 132 25.22 -2.68 23.03
CA THR A 132 25.76 -4.04 23.22
C THR A 132 24.65 -5.04 23.45
N GLU A 133 23.67 -4.69 24.29
CA GLU A 133 22.51 -5.53 24.56
C GLU A 133 21.67 -5.78 23.29
N GLU A 134 21.38 -4.76 22.49
CA GLU A 134 20.62 -4.93 21.24
C GLU A 134 21.42 -5.69 20.18
N MET A 135 22.75 -5.55 20.15
CA MET A 135 23.60 -6.33 19.26
C MET A 135 23.55 -7.83 19.59
N ASP A 136 23.51 -8.18 20.87
CA ASP A 136 23.37 -9.57 21.33
C ASP A 136 21.93 -10.08 21.15
N LYS A 137 20.96 -9.45 21.81
CA LYS A 137 19.57 -9.95 21.89
C LYS A 137 18.79 -9.82 20.59
N THR A 138 18.93 -8.70 19.89
CA THR A 138 18.11 -8.39 18.70
C THR A 138 18.76 -8.87 17.42
N ASN A 139 20.09 -8.80 17.35
CA ASN A 139 20.81 -9.12 16.13
C ASN A 139 21.55 -10.48 16.16
N GLY A 140 21.73 -11.07 17.35
CA GLY A 140 22.44 -12.35 17.51
C GLY A 140 23.92 -12.25 17.13
N PHE A 141 24.55 -11.10 17.43
CA PHE A 141 25.96 -10.86 17.22
C PHE A 141 26.71 -10.88 18.56
N VAL A 142 27.80 -11.64 18.62
CA VAL A 142 28.72 -11.58 19.77
C VAL A 142 29.76 -10.51 19.48
N ILE A 143 29.77 -9.44 20.28
CA ILE A 143 30.74 -8.35 20.16
C ILE A 143 31.77 -8.42 21.28
N ILE A 144 33.04 -8.17 20.94
CA ILE A 144 34.17 -8.13 21.87
C ILE A 144 34.32 -6.73 22.47
N SER A 145 34.14 -5.71 21.64
CA SER A 145 34.26 -4.32 22.08
C SER A 145 33.38 -3.40 21.26
N PHE A 146 32.91 -2.37 21.94
CA PHE A 146 32.23 -1.24 21.35
C PHE A 146 33.04 0.01 21.64
N ARG A 147 33.20 0.89 20.64
CA ARG A 147 33.95 2.13 20.82
C ARG A 147 33.24 3.27 20.13
N ARG A 148 32.75 4.20 20.94
CA ARG A 148 32.08 5.40 20.45
C ARG A 148 33.07 6.43 19.91
N PHE A 149 32.71 7.07 18.80
CA PHE A 149 33.47 8.20 18.28
C PHE A 149 32.91 9.50 18.85
N TYR A 150 33.81 10.41 19.26
CA TYR A 150 33.49 11.72 19.82
C TYR A 150 33.98 12.84 18.90
N ARG A 151 33.27 13.96 18.89
CA ARG A 151 33.69 15.13 18.10
C ARG A 151 34.96 15.73 18.73
N LYS A 152 35.99 15.97 17.90
CA LYS A 152 37.32 16.43 18.35
C LYS A 152 37.21 17.66 19.28
N GLY A 153 37.85 17.58 20.45
CA GLY A 153 37.84 18.66 21.44
C GLY A 153 36.57 18.75 22.29
N THR A 154 35.62 17.83 22.13
CA THR A 154 34.38 17.78 22.92
C THR A 154 34.13 16.35 23.40
N ARG A 155 33.35 16.19 24.47
CA ARG A 155 32.82 14.88 24.90
C ARG A 155 31.46 14.55 24.27
N ILE A 156 31.11 15.20 23.16
CA ILE A 156 29.84 15.00 22.49
C ILE A 156 29.96 13.77 21.57
N PRO A 157 29.14 12.72 21.78
CA PRO A 157 29.16 11.53 20.94
C PRO A 157 28.71 11.86 19.51
N THR A 158 29.36 11.23 18.54
CA THR A 158 29.00 11.34 17.13
C THR A 158 28.02 10.24 16.74
N TRP A 159 27.49 10.35 15.53
CA TRP A 159 26.59 9.35 14.92
C TRP A 159 27.30 8.07 14.46
N LYS A 160 28.48 7.77 15.02
CA LYS A 160 29.35 6.68 14.58
C LYS A 160 29.93 5.94 15.78
N ALA A 161 30.07 4.63 15.63
CA ALA A 161 30.79 3.78 16.57
C ALA A 161 31.58 2.70 15.80
N ALA A 162 32.67 2.25 16.39
CA ALA A 162 33.38 1.05 15.94
C ALA A 162 32.96 -0.13 16.81
N ILE A 163 32.76 -1.28 16.19
CA ILE A 163 32.42 -2.53 16.87
C ILE A 163 33.42 -3.58 16.44
N THR A 164 33.98 -4.30 17.41
CA THR A 164 34.77 -5.50 17.16
C THR A 164 33.90 -6.72 17.38
N PHE A 165 33.72 -7.54 16.35
CA PHE A 165 32.96 -8.78 16.40
C PHE A 165 33.86 -9.94 16.86
N ALA A 166 33.26 -10.94 17.50
CA ALA A 166 33.94 -12.15 17.91
C ALA A 166 34.51 -12.94 16.72
N SER A 167 33.77 -12.97 15.60
CA SER A 167 34.15 -13.70 14.39
C SER A 167 34.10 -12.83 13.13
N ASN A 168 34.84 -13.24 12.09
CA ASN A 168 34.76 -12.61 10.77
C ASN A 168 33.39 -12.89 10.12
N GLU A 169 32.79 -14.05 10.39
CA GLU A 169 31.44 -14.39 9.93
C GLU A 169 30.38 -13.40 10.45
N ASP A 170 30.47 -13.01 11.73
CA ASP A 170 29.60 -11.98 12.31
C ASP A 170 29.78 -10.64 11.63
N LEU A 171 31.03 -10.25 11.35
CA LEU A 171 31.32 -9.03 10.60
C LEU A 171 30.74 -9.08 9.18
N GLN A 172 30.92 -10.18 8.43
CA GLN A 172 30.33 -10.30 7.09
C GLN A 172 28.81 -10.29 7.13
N ARG A 173 28.21 -10.95 8.13
CA ARG A 173 26.77 -10.99 8.33
C ARG A 173 26.21 -9.61 8.68
N ALA A 174 26.89 -8.86 9.54
CA ALA A 174 26.57 -7.47 9.84
C ALA A 174 26.73 -6.55 8.62
N LEU A 175 27.75 -6.76 7.78
CA LEU A 175 27.94 -6.02 6.53
C LEU A 175 26.84 -6.32 5.49
N GLY A 176 26.41 -7.57 5.39
CA GLY A 176 25.40 -8.00 4.41
C GLY A 176 23.97 -7.65 4.82
N LYS A 177 23.61 -7.86 6.09
CA LYS A 177 22.24 -7.67 6.61
C LYS A 177 22.01 -6.31 7.26
N GLY A 178 23.08 -5.64 7.67
CA GLY A 178 23.00 -4.48 8.55
C GLY A 178 22.84 -4.88 10.02
N VAL A 179 22.69 -3.87 10.87
CA VAL A 179 22.52 -3.97 12.33
C VAL A 179 21.39 -3.05 12.74
N ASN A 180 20.52 -3.52 13.64
CA ASN A 180 19.42 -2.74 14.19
C ASN A 180 19.77 -2.32 15.61
N ILE A 181 19.90 -1.01 15.83
CA ILE A 181 20.22 -0.44 17.14
C ILE A 181 19.32 0.80 17.38
N GLY A 182 18.76 0.92 18.58
CA GLY A 182 17.84 1.97 19.01
C GLY A 182 16.38 1.52 19.08
N TYR A 183 16.10 0.21 19.10
CA TYR A 183 14.73 -0.32 19.13
C TYR A 183 14.05 -0.01 20.47
N GLN A 184 14.78 -0.10 21.57
CA GLN A 184 14.25 0.16 22.91
C GLN A 184 14.10 1.67 23.20
N HIS A 185 15.02 2.49 22.68
CA HIS A 185 15.04 3.95 22.91
C HIS A 185 14.11 4.75 22.01
N HIS A 186 13.76 4.19 20.85
CA HIS A 186 12.84 4.81 19.90
C HIS A 186 11.64 3.88 19.68
N ARG A 187 10.87 3.66 20.76
CA ARG A 187 9.61 2.91 20.93
C ARG A 187 8.45 3.29 19.98
N ILE A 188 8.77 3.79 18.79
CA ILE A 188 7.84 4.12 17.72
C ILE A 188 6.98 2.89 17.36
N THR A 189 7.49 1.66 17.52
CA THR A 189 6.70 0.45 17.23
C THR A 189 5.58 0.21 18.21
N ASP A 190 5.80 0.41 19.52
CA ASP A 190 4.79 0.12 20.54
C ASP A 190 3.66 1.17 20.49
N ASP A 191 4.02 2.45 20.32
CA ASP A 191 3.05 3.54 20.18
C ASP A 191 2.27 3.44 18.87
N ILE A 192 2.93 3.09 17.75
CA ILE A 192 2.24 2.85 16.47
C ILE A 192 1.29 1.67 16.59
N GLN A 193 1.72 0.58 17.25
CA GLN A 193 0.88 -0.59 17.42
C GLN A 193 -0.34 -0.30 18.28
N LYS A 194 -0.17 0.43 19.39
CA LYS A 194 -1.26 0.91 20.22
C LYS A 194 -2.23 1.81 19.45
N MET A 195 -1.74 2.77 18.66
CA MET A 195 -2.59 3.61 17.81
C MET A 195 -3.35 2.78 16.77
N HIS A 196 -2.74 1.74 16.21
CA HIS A 196 -3.40 0.84 15.26
C HIS A 196 -4.52 0.04 15.95
N GLU A 197 -4.27 -0.50 17.13
CA GLU A 197 -5.27 -1.23 17.92
C GLU A 197 -6.46 -0.31 18.28
N GLU A 198 -6.19 0.91 18.76
CA GLU A 198 -7.24 1.90 19.04
C GLU A 198 -8.03 2.29 17.78
N ALA A 199 -7.38 2.37 16.63
CA ALA A 199 -8.04 2.68 15.36
C ALA A 199 -8.94 1.53 14.89
N ILE A 200 -8.54 0.28 15.09
CA ILE A 200 -9.34 -0.91 14.76
C ILE A 200 -10.62 -0.92 15.62
N VAL A 201 -10.50 -0.76 16.93
CA VAL A 201 -11.66 -0.73 17.85
C VAL A 201 -12.66 0.35 17.44
N LYS A 202 -12.19 1.57 17.16
CA LYS A 202 -13.05 2.68 16.69
C LYS A 202 -13.70 2.43 15.33
N MET A 203 -13.11 1.57 14.49
CA MET A 203 -13.69 1.18 13.21
C MET A 203 -14.78 0.13 13.42
N GLU A 204 -14.52 -0.86 14.27
CA GLU A 204 -15.49 -1.89 14.65
C GLU A 204 -16.73 -1.28 15.30
N GLU A 205 -16.56 -0.36 16.25
CA GLU A 205 -17.69 0.37 16.86
C GLU A 205 -18.53 1.12 15.81
N ARG A 206 -17.88 1.77 14.83
CA ARG A 206 -18.59 2.46 13.74
C ARG A 206 -19.35 1.50 12.84
N HIS A 207 -18.75 0.36 12.49
CA HIS A 207 -19.43 -0.67 11.70
C HIS A 207 -20.61 -1.28 12.46
N GLN A 208 -20.46 -1.51 13.77
CA GLN A 208 -21.52 -2.03 14.63
C GLN A 208 -22.73 -1.08 14.61
N LEU A 209 -22.50 0.22 14.82
CA LEU A 209 -23.55 1.25 14.79
C LEU A 209 -24.23 1.33 13.41
N GLN A 210 -23.47 1.22 12.32
CA GLN A 210 -24.03 1.21 10.96
C GLN A 210 -24.90 -0.03 10.71
N LEU A 211 -24.48 -1.20 11.18
CA LEU A 211 -25.26 -2.43 11.04
C LEU A 211 -26.57 -2.37 11.84
N GLU A 212 -26.54 -1.80 13.05
CA GLU A 212 -27.75 -1.59 13.86
C GLU A 212 -28.71 -0.61 13.19
N ALA A 213 -28.21 0.53 12.69
CA ALA A 213 -29.02 1.49 11.94
C ALA A 213 -29.67 0.86 10.69
N LEU A 214 -28.90 0.05 9.94
CA LEU A 214 -29.41 -0.63 8.76
C LEU A 214 -30.47 -1.68 9.12
N ARG A 215 -30.28 -2.43 10.21
CA ARG A 215 -31.27 -3.40 10.72
C ARG A 215 -32.58 -2.71 11.10
N LEU A 216 -32.51 -1.58 11.81
CA LEU A 216 -33.70 -0.80 12.16
C LEU A 216 -34.42 -0.26 10.92
N GLN A 217 -33.67 0.24 9.94
CA GLN A 217 -34.26 0.71 8.68
C GLN A 217 -34.95 -0.43 7.90
N HIS A 218 -34.32 -1.61 7.87
CA HIS A 218 -34.90 -2.78 7.21
C HIS A 218 -36.19 -3.22 7.92
N GLN A 219 -36.18 -3.28 9.25
CA GLN A 219 -37.34 -3.63 10.06
C GLN A 219 -38.52 -2.66 9.82
N ALA A 220 -38.27 -1.35 9.87
CA ALA A 220 -39.30 -0.34 9.58
C ALA A 220 -39.85 -0.45 8.15
N THR A 221 -39.02 -0.88 7.19
CA THR A 221 -39.45 -1.11 5.82
C THR A 221 -40.37 -2.32 5.70
N ILE A 222 -40.05 -3.42 6.40
CA ILE A 222 -40.92 -4.61 6.47
C ILE A 222 -42.28 -4.24 7.05
N GLU A 223 -42.31 -3.55 8.20
CA GLU A 223 -43.56 -3.14 8.85
C GLU A 223 -44.43 -2.27 7.93
N LYS A 224 -43.81 -1.35 7.18
CA LYS A 224 -44.54 -0.54 6.19
C LYS A 224 -45.09 -1.36 5.02
N ILE A 225 -44.36 -2.37 4.55
CA ILE A 225 -44.84 -3.27 3.50
C ILE A 225 -46.03 -4.09 4.01
N GLU A 226 -45.95 -4.61 5.23
CA GLU A 226 -47.05 -5.35 5.86
C GLU A 226 -48.30 -4.47 6.02
N GLU A 227 -48.15 -3.23 6.49
CA GLU A 227 -49.25 -2.27 6.59
C GLU A 227 -49.88 -1.99 5.22
N THR A 228 -49.05 -1.73 4.21
CA THR A 228 -49.52 -1.44 2.84
C THR A 228 -50.24 -2.63 2.24
N ASN A 229 -49.73 -3.85 2.45
CA ASN A 229 -50.37 -5.08 1.99
C ASN A 229 -51.73 -5.29 2.67
N CYS A 230 -51.82 -5.08 3.98
CA CYS A 230 -53.09 -5.14 4.70
C CYS A 230 -54.12 -4.16 4.13
N GLN A 231 -53.73 -2.91 3.89
CA GLN A 231 -54.59 -1.91 3.28
C GLN A 231 -55.04 -2.33 1.87
N LEU A 232 -54.13 -2.87 1.05
CA LEU A 232 -54.45 -3.36 -0.29
C LEU A 232 -55.46 -4.51 -0.24
N PHE A 233 -55.28 -5.49 0.65
CA PHE A 233 -56.22 -6.60 0.81
C PHE A 233 -57.60 -6.13 1.27
N HIS A 234 -57.66 -5.15 2.17
CA HIS A 234 -58.92 -4.51 2.54
C HIS A 234 -59.60 -3.82 1.36
N GLN A 235 -58.85 -3.05 0.57
CA GLN A 235 -59.38 -2.39 -0.62
C GLN A 235 -59.90 -3.40 -1.65
N MET A 236 -59.12 -4.44 -1.94
CA MET A 236 -59.54 -5.51 -2.87
C MET A 236 -60.82 -6.22 -2.40
N ARG A 237 -60.96 -6.44 -1.09
CA ARG A 237 -62.16 -7.03 -0.51
C ARG A 237 -63.37 -6.12 -0.72
N GLU A 238 -63.25 -4.83 -0.40
CA GLU A 238 -64.35 -3.86 -0.58
C GLU A 238 -64.73 -3.70 -2.05
N ASP A 239 -63.74 -3.64 -2.95
CA ASP A 239 -63.98 -3.59 -4.40
C ASP A 239 -64.69 -4.84 -4.90
N THR A 240 -64.31 -6.03 -4.42
CA THR A 240 -64.96 -7.29 -4.77
C THR A 240 -66.41 -7.30 -4.26
N ILE A 241 -66.65 -6.84 -3.03
CA ILE A 241 -68.00 -6.69 -2.46
C ILE A 241 -68.84 -5.73 -3.32
N ALA A 242 -68.28 -4.59 -3.70
CA ALA A 242 -68.96 -3.61 -4.55
C ALA A 242 -69.31 -4.18 -5.93
N GLN A 243 -68.39 -4.91 -6.58
CA GLN A 243 -68.63 -5.59 -7.84
C GLN A 243 -69.73 -6.66 -7.72
N LEU A 244 -69.71 -7.45 -6.63
CA LEU A 244 -70.77 -8.43 -6.36
C LEU A 244 -72.13 -7.76 -6.18
N HIS A 245 -72.21 -6.64 -5.46
CA HIS A 245 -73.43 -5.86 -5.32
C HIS A 245 -73.94 -5.32 -6.67
N GLN A 246 -73.03 -4.81 -7.52
CA GLN A 246 -73.38 -4.33 -8.85
C GLN A 246 -73.92 -5.46 -9.73
N LEU A 247 -73.24 -6.61 -9.76
CA LEU A 247 -73.67 -7.80 -10.50
C LEU A 247 -75.02 -8.31 -9.98
N LYS A 248 -75.20 -8.35 -8.66
CA LYS A 248 -76.47 -8.69 -8.02
C LYS A 248 -77.60 -7.80 -8.54
N GLY A 249 -77.38 -6.49 -8.57
CA GLY A 249 -78.33 -5.52 -9.12
C GLY A 249 -78.64 -5.74 -10.61
N GLN A 250 -77.61 -6.01 -11.43
CA GLN A 250 -77.79 -6.31 -12.85
C GLN A 250 -78.63 -7.57 -13.08
N ILE A 251 -78.34 -8.66 -12.35
CA ILE A 251 -79.10 -9.91 -12.43
C ILE A 251 -80.53 -9.69 -11.96
N THR A 252 -80.76 -8.95 -10.87
CA THR A 252 -82.10 -8.60 -10.40
C THR A 252 -82.91 -7.87 -11.46
N HIS A 253 -82.31 -6.87 -12.12
CA HIS A 253 -82.98 -6.15 -13.21
C HIS A 253 -83.31 -7.07 -14.40
N PHE A 254 -82.32 -7.85 -14.85
CA PHE A 254 -82.53 -8.78 -15.97
C PHE A 254 -83.64 -9.81 -15.68
N LEU A 255 -83.63 -10.43 -14.49
CA LEU A 255 -84.69 -11.36 -14.09
C LEU A 255 -86.04 -10.66 -13.95
N GLY A 256 -86.06 -9.42 -13.47
CA GLY A 256 -87.24 -8.58 -13.43
C GLY A 256 -87.86 -8.31 -14.81
N ASP A 257 -87.02 -8.04 -15.82
CA ASP A 257 -87.44 -7.85 -17.21
C ASP A 257 -88.05 -9.16 -17.75
N VAL A 258 -87.36 -10.30 -17.55
CA VAL A 258 -87.86 -11.63 -17.96
C VAL A 258 -89.22 -11.94 -17.31
N LEU A 259 -89.35 -11.69 -16.00
CA LEU A 259 -90.58 -11.92 -15.26
C LEU A 259 -91.71 -10.98 -15.69
N THR A 260 -91.38 -9.75 -16.08
CA THR A 260 -92.35 -8.78 -16.61
C THR A 260 -92.92 -9.24 -17.96
N CYS A 261 -92.11 -9.87 -18.80
CA CYS A 261 -92.57 -10.51 -20.04
C CYS A 261 -93.48 -11.72 -19.79
N LEU A 262 -93.22 -12.49 -18.72
CA LEU A 262 -94.02 -13.66 -18.38
C LEU A 262 -95.36 -13.32 -17.69
N ILE A 263 -95.49 -12.15 -17.08
CA ILE A 263 -96.69 -11.70 -16.36
C ILE A 263 -97.17 -10.34 -16.92
N PRO A 264 -97.90 -10.33 -18.04
CA PRO A 264 -98.47 -9.12 -18.63
C PRO A 264 -99.54 -8.48 -17.72
N GLU A 265 -99.67 -7.15 -17.79
CA GLU A 265 -100.56 -6.36 -16.89
C GLU A 265 -102.06 -6.59 -17.10
N LYS A 266 -102.47 -7.23 -18.19
CA LYS A 266 -103.87 -7.48 -18.51
C LYS A 266 -104.16 -8.97 -18.40
N GLY A 267 -104.75 -9.38 -17.28
CA GLY A 267 -105.70 -10.48 -17.06
C GLY A 267 -105.48 -11.89 -17.62
N ASP A 268 -104.81 -12.07 -18.75
CA ASP A 268 -104.76 -13.30 -19.55
C ASP A 268 -103.36 -13.94 -19.47
N THR A 269 -102.82 -14.10 -18.26
CA THR A 269 -101.56 -14.85 -18.10
C THR A 269 -101.90 -16.35 -18.05
N PRO A 270 -101.37 -17.19 -18.95
CA PRO A 270 -101.60 -18.63 -18.90
C PRO A 270 -101.12 -19.20 -17.55
N PRO A 271 -101.84 -20.16 -16.92
CA PRO A 271 -101.44 -20.74 -15.64
C PRO A 271 -100.02 -21.35 -15.64
N SER A 272 -99.56 -21.81 -16.81
CA SER A 272 -98.20 -22.33 -16.99
C SER A 272 -97.11 -21.27 -16.83
N ASP A 273 -97.35 -20.03 -17.26
CA ASP A 273 -96.35 -18.96 -17.25
C ASP A 273 -96.27 -18.29 -15.87
N TYR A 274 -97.40 -18.20 -15.16
CA TYR A 274 -97.41 -17.84 -13.75
C TYR A 274 -96.60 -18.84 -12.90
N ARG A 275 -96.75 -20.15 -13.14
CA ARG A 275 -95.97 -21.18 -12.44
C ARG A 275 -94.47 -21.07 -12.74
N LYS A 276 -94.07 -20.79 -13.99
CA LYS A 276 -92.66 -20.56 -14.35
C LYS A 276 -92.10 -19.34 -13.64
N ALA A 277 -92.86 -18.24 -13.59
CA ALA A 277 -92.44 -17.01 -12.92
C ALA A 277 -92.24 -17.20 -11.41
N THR A 278 -93.13 -17.94 -10.75
CA THR A 278 -92.98 -18.30 -9.33
C THR A 278 -91.74 -19.15 -9.07
N VAL A 279 -91.48 -20.17 -9.90
CA VAL A 279 -90.27 -21.01 -9.78
C VAL A 279 -88.98 -20.19 -10.02
N ILE A 280 -88.99 -19.25 -10.98
CA ILE A 280 -87.84 -18.36 -11.23
C ILE A 280 -87.58 -17.46 -10.02
N LYS A 281 -88.62 -16.85 -9.43
CA LYS A 281 -88.48 -16.05 -8.21
C LYS A 281 -87.93 -16.85 -7.03
N GLU A 282 -88.50 -18.04 -6.81
CA GLU A 282 -88.07 -18.92 -5.72
C GLU A 282 -86.62 -19.35 -5.89
N LYS A 283 -86.20 -19.71 -7.11
CA LYS A 283 -84.80 -20.04 -7.40
C LYS A 283 -83.86 -18.84 -7.30
N ALA A 284 -84.30 -17.65 -7.70
CA ALA A 284 -83.50 -16.42 -7.56
C ALA A 284 -83.28 -16.05 -6.09
N TRP A 285 -84.30 -16.23 -5.24
CA TRP A 285 -84.17 -16.04 -3.80
C TRP A 285 -83.29 -17.12 -3.16
N THR A 286 -83.57 -18.39 -3.40
CA THR A 286 -82.91 -19.52 -2.72
C THR A 286 -81.45 -19.70 -3.12
N HIS A 287 -81.11 -19.50 -4.40
CA HIS A 287 -79.74 -19.72 -4.89
C HIS A 287 -78.89 -18.45 -4.98
N LEU A 288 -79.51 -17.28 -5.13
CA LEU A 288 -78.80 -16.02 -5.36
C LEU A 288 -79.12 -14.94 -4.31
N GLY A 289 -80.02 -15.22 -3.37
CA GLY A 289 -80.45 -14.25 -2.35
C GLY A 289 -81.06 -12.99 -2.96
N LEU A 290 -81.70 -13.11 -4.13
CA LEU A 290 -82.33 -12.00 -4.85
C LEU A 290 -83.81 -11.94 -4.49
N ASP A 291 -84.24 -10.85 -3.87
CA ASP A 291 -85.66 -10.55 -3.71
C ASP A 291 -86.13 -9.71 -4.90
N ILE A 292 -87.01 -10.27 -5.72
CA ILE A 292 -87.44 -9.65 -6.99
C ILE A 292 -88.89 -9.16 -6.86
N ASP A 293 -89.01 -7.86 -6.61
CA ASP A 293 -90.28 -7.14 -6.67
C ASP A 293 -90.58 -6.67 -8.10
N ILE A 294 -91.48 -7.40 -8.76
CA ILE A 294 -91.91 -7.12 -10.14
C ILE A 294 -92.59 -5.75 -10.23
N SER A 295 -93.35 -5.34 -9.21
CA SER A 295 -94.10 -4.07 -9.23
C SER A 295 -93.15 -2.88 -9.23
N ARG A 296 -92.11 -2.95 -8.39
CA ARG A 296 -91.03 -1.95 -8.34
C ARG A 296 -90.23 -1.88 -9.65
N ILE A 297 -89.90 -3.03 -10.24
CA ILE A 297 -89.14 -3.09 -11.50
C ILE A 297 -89.96 -2.53 -12.67
N LYS A 298 -91.27 -2.83 -12.74
CA LYS A 298 -92.19 -2.24 -13.72
C LYS A 298 -92.24 -0.71 -13.61
N GLU A 299 -92.24 -0.18 -12.39
CA GLU A 299 -92.22 1.27 -12.17
C GLU A 299 -90.90 1.93 -12.60
N GLU A 300 -89.76 1.29 -12.33
CA GLU A 300 -88.44 1.79 -12.77
C GLU A 300 -88.26 1.71 -14.30
N LEU A 301 -88.78 0.68 -14.97
CA LEU A 301 -88.81 0.58 -16.43
C LEU A 301 -89.69 1.66 -17.06
N ARG A 302 -90.85 1.97 -16.47
CA ARG A 302 -91.71 3.08 -16.91
C ARG A 302 -91.00 4.43 -16.80
N LYS A 303 -90.12 4.62 -15.80
CA LYS A 303 -89.29 5.82 -15.63
C LYS A 303 -88.11 5.91 -16.60
N LYS A 304 -87.53 4.78 -17.02
CA LYS A 304 -86.42 4.70 -17.99
C LYS A 304 -86.86 4.71 -19.46
N SER A 305 -88.16 4.58 -19.75
CA SER A 305 -88.68 4.68 -21.11
C SER A 305 -88.55 6.12 -21.65
N PRO A 306 -87.81 6.36 -22.75
CA PRO A 306 -87.74 7.69 -23.34
C PRO A 306 -89.10 8.03 -23.95
N ARG A 307 -89.87 8.88 -23.27
CA ARG A 307 -91.03 9.54 -23.88
C ARG A 307 -90.55 10.38 -25.07
N GLY A 308 -90.76 9.85 -26.28
CA GLY A 308 -90.88 10.55 -27.56
C GLY A 308 -89.94 11.74 -27.78
N GLN A 309 -88.85 11.52 -28.50
CA GLN A 309 -88.32 12.56 -29.39
C GLN A 309 -89.44 12.89 -30.39
N LYS A 310 -90.06 14.07 -30.24
CA LYS A 310 -90.86 14.68 -31.30
C LYS A 310 -89.93 14.93 -32.48
N THR A 311 -90.10 14.17 -33.54
CA THR A 311 -89.67 14.55 -34.88
C THR A 311 -90.50 15.77 -35.31
N THR A 312 -89.98 16.97 -35.13
CA THR A 312 -90.43 18.14 -35.91
C THR A 312 -89.87 17.98 -37.33
N SER A 313 -90.73 17.56 -38.26
CA SER A 313 -90.53 17.73 -39.70
C SER A 313 -91.52 18.78 -40.19
N GLN A 314 -90.94 19.86 -40.72
CA GLN A 314 -91.48 20.93 -41.58
C GLN A 314 -92.73 21.68 -41.11
#